data_AF-Q2W568-F1
#
_entry.id   AF-Q2W568-F1
#
_cell.length_a   1.000
_cell.length_b   1.000
_cell.length_c   1.000
_cell.angle_alpha   90.00
_cell.angle_beta   90.00
_cell.angle_gamma   90.00
#
_symmetry.space_group_name_H-M   'P 1'
#
loop_
_entity.id
_entity.type
_entity.pdbx_description
1 polymer ?
#
loop_
_entity_poly.entity_id
_entity_poly.type
_entity_poly.pdbx_seq_one_letter_code
_entity_poly.pdbx_strand_id
1 'polypeptide(L)'
;MQPRPGRKDVLAKFQTVPLTLCYHALKSHLPPGGRMPNQFRSEPVYAVGHVNEYALERDSHPPGHHSHSPYPPNEPPHVPHSVADVASILGLPDAAVTPAVLKAVTGLLGEADRLRWMDSQSRRRQAYLEGLAERDAVVPAFNRRGFIRELEGLLSTGHGSGTLVLLHVAGIESLRQSQGLAAGDGALRHVTAHLVGALRSSDPVGLMGGSDFALLLSGTELPAARDKVRDIMERINQQPFYWQGDVHAFALFSGYHVLQPGENAESAVAAADRARRGLPG
;
A
#
# COMPACT_ATOMS: atom_id res chain seq x y z
N MET A 1 -59.31 -35.12 9.31
CA MET A 1 -59.40 -33.79 8.69
C MET A 1 -59.35 -32.75 9.80
N GLN A 2 -58.16 -32.25 10.12
CA GLN A 2 -57.93 -31.26 11.19
C GLN A 2 -57.92 -29.85 10.57
N PRO A 3 -58.51 -28.82 11.21
CA PRO A 3 -58.29 -27.44 10.83
C PRO A 3 -57.12 -26.84 11.62
N ARG A 4 -56.14 -26.26 10.92
CA ARG A 4 -55.16 -25.33 11.50
C ARG A 4 -55.66 -23.90 11.29
N PRO A 5 -55.63 -23.03 12.32
CA PRO A 5 -55.66 -21.59 12.10
C PRO A 5 -54.23 -21.07 11.92
N GLY A 6 -54.05 -20.17 10.95
CA GLY A 6 -52.83 -19.39 10.79
C GLY A 6 -52.98 -17.98 11.35
N ARG A 7 -51.85 -17.33 11.65
CA ARG A 7 -51.48 -15.97 11.19
C ARG A 7 -50.17 -15.51 11.85
N LYS A 8 -49.22 -15.16 10.97
CA LYS A 8 -48.44 -13.92 10.90
C LYS A 8 -47.54 -13.46 12.06
N ASP A 9 -46.28 -13.24 11.64
CA ASP A 9 -45.35 -12.17 11.99
C ASP A 9 -44.80 -12.07 13.41
N VAL A 10 -43.55 -12.55 13.58
CA VAL A 10 -42.55 -11.87 14.43
C VAL A 10 -41.19 -11.90 13.71
N LEU A 11 -40.74 -10.70 13.33
CA LEU A 11 -39.40 -10.34 12.88
C LEU A 11 -38.32 -10.63 13.95
N ALA A 12 -37.08 -10.75 13.46
CA ALA A 12 -35.83 -10.46 14.15
C ALA A 12 -35.32 -11.48 15.20
N LYS A 13 -34.17 -12.11 14.86
CA LYS A 13 -32.93 -12.20 15.67
C LYS A 13 -31.99 -13.26 15.07
N PHE A 14 -31.01 -12.83 14.28
CA PHE A 14 -29.72 -13.53 14.22
C PHE A 14 -28.67 -12.61 14.83
N GLN A 15 -28.66 -12.62 16.16
CA GLN A 15 -27.60 -12.10 17.00
C GLN A 15 -26.47 -13.14 17.05
N THR A 16 -25.24 -12.69 16.77
CA THR A 16 -23.98 -13.09 17.41
C THR A 16 -23.78 -14.58 17.74
N VAL A 17 -22.98 -15.28 16.94
CA VAL A 17 -22.34 -16.55 17.35
C VAL A 17 -20.94 -16.23 17.91
N PRO A 18 -20.59 -16.65 19.14
CA PRO A 18 -19.30 -16.32 19.76
C PRO A 18 -18.11 -17.12 19.20
N LEU A 19 -16.96 -16.46 19.22
CA LEU A 19 -15.66 -16.72 18.57
C LEU A 19 -14.84 -17.93 19.06
N THR A 20 -15.41 -18.93 19.75
CA THR A 20 -14.59 -19.95 20.45
C THR A 20 -14.78 -21.39 19.97
N LEU A 21 -15.54 -21.64 18.89
CA LEU A 21 -15.97 -23.00 18.53
C LEU A 21 -15.61 -23.51 17.11
N CYS A 22 -14.71 -22.85 16.38
CA CYS A 22 -14.19 -23.39 15.12
C CYS A 22 -12.86 -24.17 15.25
N TYR A 23 -12.21 -24.19 16.42
CA TYR A 23 -10.89 -24.82 16.58
C TYR A 23 -10.92 -26.32 16.94
N HIS A 24 -12.09 -26.94 17.09
CA HIS A 24 -12.19 -28.34 17.55
C HIS A 24 -12.84 -29.32 16.56
N ALA A 25 -13.26 -28.90 15.37
CA ALA A 25 -13.96 -29.76 14.41
C ALA A 25 -13.10 -30.32 13.26
N LEU A 26 -11.78 -30.10 13.24
CA LEU A 26 -10.89 -30.50 12.13
C LEU A 26 -9.80 -31.51 12.53
N LYS A 27 -9.95 -32.21 13.66
CA LYS A 27 -8.92 -33.11 14.22
C LYS A 27 -9.22 -34.61 14.11
N SER A 28 -10.12 -35.01 13.23
CA SER A 28 -10.45 -36.43 13.06
C SER A 28 -10.55 -36.77 11.59
N HIS A 29 -9.42 -37.12 10.97
CA HIS A 29 -9.26 -38.20 9.97
C HIS A 29 -7.87 -38.12 9.31
N LEU A 30 -6.90 -38.90 9.81
CA LEU A 30 -5.78 -39.38 8.99
C LEU A 30 -5.20 -40.69 9.59
N PRO A 31 -4.84 -41.70 8.78
CA PRO A 31 -4.42 -43.03 9.23
C PRO A 31 -2.91 -43.10 9.57
N PRO A 32 -2.45 -44.12 10.33
CA PRO A 32 -1.06 -44.20 10.78
C PRO A 32 -0.17 -45.07 9.89
N GLY A 33 1.08 -44.64 9.69
CA GLY A 33 2.22 -45.53 9.45
C GLY A 33 2.78 -45.59 8.03
N GLY A 34 3.97 -45.01 7.83
CA GLY A 34 4.83 -45.26 6.67
C GLY A 34 6.12 -44.44 6.72
N ARG A 35 7.26 -45.09 6.97
CA ARG A 35 8.61 -44.50 7.06
C ARG A 35 9.04 -43.81 5.75
N MET A 36 9.66 -42.64 5.88
CA MET A 36 10.31 -41.89 4.81
C MET A 36 11.56 -42.58 4.25
N PRO A 37 11.86 -42.35 2.96
CA PRO A 37 13.18 -41.95 2.52
C PRO A 37 13.21 -40.43 2.27
N ASN A 38 14.30 -39.83 2.73
CA ASN A 38 14.67 -38.42 2.64
C ASN A 38 14.60 -37.86 1.20
N GLN A 39 13.58 -37.05 0.91
CA GLN A 39 13.45 -36.30 -0.35
C GLN A 39 13.41 -34.77 -0.09
N PHE A 40 13.97 -34.31 1.03
CA PHE A 40 14.07 -32.90 1.41
C PHE A 40 15.08 -32.13 0.53
N ARG A 41 14.82 -32.09 -0.78
CA ARG A 41 15.14 -30.97 -1.64
C ARG A 41 13.81 -30.50 -2.21
N SER A 42 13.21 -29.48 -1.59
CA SER A 42 12.43 -28.56 -2.41
C SER A 42 13.39 -28.06 -3.48
N GLU A 43 13.05 -28.25 -4.76
CA GLU A 43 13.77 -27.61 -5.85
C GLU A 43 14.00 -26.13 -5.49
N PRO A 44 15.12 -25.52 -5.89
CA PRO A 44 15.26 -24.07 -5.75
C PRO A 44 14.05 -23.47 -6.45
N VAL A 45 13.18 -22.80 -5.67
CA VAL A 45 12.21 -21.87 -6.24
C VAL A 45 13.07 -20.88 -6.99
N TYR A 46 13.08 -21.00 -8.31
CA TYR A 46 13.75 -20.06 -9.18
C TYR A 46 13.32 -18.69 -8.71
N ALA A 47 14.29 -17.81 -8.44
CA ALA A 47 14.00 -16.40 -8.43
C ALA A 47 13.21 -16.16 -9.72
N VAL A 48 11.97 -15.70 -9.60
CA VAL A 48 11.26 -15.16 -10.75
C VAL A 48 12.11 -13.98 -11.16
N GLY A 49 13.00 -14.27 -12.10
CA GLY A 49 13.99 -13.38 -12.63
C GLY A 49 13.25 -12.32 -13.41
N HIS A 50 12.84 -11.29 -12.70
CA HIS A 50 12.88 -9.94 -13.19
C HIS A 50 13.55 -9.11 -12.10
N VAL A 51 14.88 -9.18 -12.10
CA VAL A 51 15.67 -8.00 -11.75
C VAL A 51 15.25 -6.94 -12.75
N ASN A 52 14.26 -6.16 -12.37
CA ASN A 52 13.96 -4.80 -12.82
C ASN A 52 14.48 -4.44 -14.24
N GLU A 53 13.87 -5.01 -15.28
CA GLU A 53 13.99 -4.46 -16.63
C GLU A 53 13.34 -3.05 -16.68
N TYR A 54 12.42 -2.77 -15.74
CA TYR A 54 11.82 -1.45 -15.52
C TYR A 54 12.71 -0.42 -14.82
N ALA A 55 13.88 -0.81 -14.26
CA ALA A 55 14.83 0.16 -13.70
C ALA A 55 15.89 0.64 -14.70
N LEU A 56 15.94 0.06 -15.89
CA LEU A 56 16.88 0.46 -16.95
C LEU A 56 16.23 1.27 -18.08
N GLU A 57 14.90 1.36 -18.16
CA GLU A 57 14.20 1.97 -19.31
C GLU A 57 13.58 3.35 -19.06
N ARG A 58 14.11 4.16 -18.14
CA ARG A 58 13.71 5.59 -18.05
C ARG A 58 14.79 6.63 -18.30
N ASP A 59 15.98 6.20 -18.72
CA ASP A 59 16.97 7.09 -19.34
C ASP A 59 16.93 7.06 -20.88
N SER A 60 16.11 6.21 -21.50
CA SER A 60 15.89 6.19 -22.95
C SER A 60 14.71 7.09 -23.35
N HIS A 61 14.92 8.41 -23.31
CA HIS A 61 14.00 9.31 -24.01
C HIS A 61 14.06 9.06 -25.52
N PRO A 62 12.92 8.96 -26.24
CA PRO A 62 12.93 9.08 -27.69
C PRO A 62 13.46 10.48 -28.07
N PRO A 63 14.31 10.61 -29.12
CA PRO A 63 14.85 11.90 -29.53
C PRO A 63 13.72 12.69 -30.17
N GLY A 64 13.15 13.69 -29.48
CA GLY A 64 12.12 14.49 -30.13
C GLY A 64 11.44 15.61 -29.34
N HIS A 65 11.30 15.54 -28.02
CA HIS A 65 10.65 16.63 -27.28
C HIS A 65 11.25 16.83 -25.89
N HIS A 66 12.46 17.40 -25.87
CA HIS A 66 12.90 18.16 -24.71
C HIS A 66 11.99 19.40 -24.61
N SER A 67 11.08 19.40 -23.64
CA SER A 67 10.67 20.67 -23.04
C SER A 67 11.94 21.25 -22.44
N HIS A 68 12.63 22.10 -23.20
CA HIS A 68 13.80 22.83 -22.76
C HIS A 68 13.37 23.72 -21.60
N SER A 69 13.47 23.21 -20.37
CA SER A 69 13.69 24.10 -19.24
C SER A 69 14.99 24.84 -19.54
N PRO A 70 15.01 26.18 -19.58
CA PRO A 70 16.18 26.97 -19.97
C PRO A 70 17.32 26.91 -18.94
N TYR A 71 17.21 26.07 -17.90
CA TYR A 71 18.18 25.95 -16.81
C TYR A 71 18.89 24.59 -16.83
N PRO A 72 20.23 24.56 -16.72
CA PRO A 72 21.00 23.33 -16.65
C PRO A 72 20.66 22.53 -15.39
N PRO A 73 20.72 21.19 -15.44
CA PRO A 73 20.19 20.31 -14.39
C PRO A 73 20.91 20.40 -13.03
N ASN A 74 22.09 21.03 -12.97
CA ASN A 74 23.00 21.01 -11.80
C ASN A 74 23.37 22.40 -11.27
N GLU A 75 22.72 23.46 -11.72
CA GLU A 75 23.03 24.83 -11.29
C GLU A 75 21.80 25.49 -10.65
N PRO A 76 21.94 26.23 -9.54
CA PRO A 76 20.85 27.01 -8.99
C PRO A 76 20.34 28.01 -10.04
N PRO A 77 19.03 28.29 -10.09
CA PRO A 77 18.47 29.27 -11.02
C PRO A 77 19.07 30.64 -10.72
N HIS A 78 19.65 31.27 -11.74
CA HIS A 78 20.00 32.68 -11.67
C HIS A 78 18.72 33.50 -11.81
N VAL A 79 18.15 33.91 -10.67
CA VAL A 79 17.04 34.87 -10.66
C VAL A 79 17.67 36.27 -10.73
N PRO A 80 17.54 37.02 -11.84
CA PRO A 80 18.03 38.38 -11.90
C PRO A 80 17.18 39.27 -11.00
N HIS A 81 17.79 39.85 -9.97
CA HIS A 81 17.15 40.79 -9.06
C HIS A 81 17.38 42.23 -9.54
N SER A 82 16.31 43.00 -9.75
CA SER A 82 16.38 44.37 -10.26
C SER A 82 16.45 45.41 -9.14
N VAL A 83 16.77 46.67 -9.50
CA VAL A 83 16.77 47.80 -8.55
C VAL A 83 15.40 48.01 -7.93
N ALA A 84 14.33 47.83 -8.70
CA ALA A 84 12.96 47.96 -8.24
C ALA A 84 12.59 46.87 -7.21
N ASP A 85 13.08 45.64 -7.40
CA ASP A 85 12.87 44.54 -6.45
C ASP A 85 13.54 44.84 -5.11
N VAL A 86 14.78 45.34 -5.15
CA VAL A 86 15.54 45.71 -3.95
C VAL A 86 14.96 46.94 -3.24
N ALA A 87 14.53 47.96 -3.99
CA ALA A 87 13.90 49.16 -3.45
C ALA A 87 12.57 48.83 -2.75
N SER A 88 11.76 47.96 -3.36
CA SER A 88 10.49 47.47 -2.80
C SER A 88 10.71 46.68 -1.50
N ILE A 89 11.70 45.78 -1.46
CA ILE A 89 12.00 44.95 -0.27
C ILE A 89 12.50 45.80 0.90
N LEU A 90 13.32 46.81 0.65
CA LEU A 90 13.88 47.67 1.69
C LEU A 90 12.95 48.81 2.13
N GLY A 91 11.83 49.03 1.42
CA GLY A 91 10.92 50.15 1.66
C GLY A 91 11.59 51.51 1.37
N LEU A 92 12.54 51.55 0.44
CA LEU A 92 13.30 52.74 0.07
C LEU A 92 12.86 53.25 -1.31
N PRO A 93 12.85 54.57 -1.55
CA PRO A 93 12.69 55.08 -2.91
C PRO A 93 13.88 54.66 -3.78
N ASP A 94 13.63 54.37 -5.07
CA ASP A 94 14.65 53.87 -6.02
C ASP A 94 15.95 54.71 -6.02
N ALA A 95 15.82 56.03 -5.84
CA ALA A 95 16.94 56.98 -5.80
C ALA A 95 17.86 56.82 -4.57
N ALA A 96 17.40 56.16 -3.50
CA ALA A 96 18.19 55.92 -2.29
C ALA A 96 19.01 54.62 -2.36
N VAL A 97 18.82 53.79 -3.39
CA VAL A 97 19.56 52.53 -3.57
C VAL A 97 20.90 52.84 -4.25
N THR A 98 21.97 52.91 -3.47
CA THR A 98 23.33 53.05 -4.03
C THR A 98 23.79 51.76 -4.74
N PRO A 99 24.71 51.84 -5.71
CA PRO A 99 25.27 50.66 -6.36
C PRO A 99 25.88 49.63 -5.38
N ALA A 100 26.44 50.09 -4.26
CA ALA A 100 26.98 49.23 -3.21
C ALA A 100 25.88 48.47 -2.45
N VAL A 101 24.78 49.14 -2.10
CA VAL A 101 23.61 48.52 -1.45
C VAL A 101 22.93 47.54 -2.40
N LEU A 102 22.74 47.94 -3.66
CA LEU A 102 22.21 47.05 -4.70
C LEU A 102 23.05 45.77 -4.82
N LYS A 103 24.37 45.90 -4.92
CA LYS A 103 25.30 44.76 -5.01
C LYS A 103 25.23 43.85 -3.77
N ALA A 104 25.14 44.42 -2.57
CA ALA A 104 25.05 43.65 -1.33
C ALA A 104 23.73 42.86 -1.24
N VAL A 105 22.59 43.51 -1.52
CA VAL A 105 21.28 42.86 -1.41
C VAL A 105 21.07 41.81 -2.51
N THR A 106 21.44 42.13 -3.76
CA THR A 106 21.36 41.16 -4.86
C THR A 106 22.27 39.95 -4.62
N GLY A 107 23.44 40.15 -3.99
CA GLY A 107 24.30 39.04 -3.55
C GLY A 107 23.66 38.15 -2.49
N LEU A 108 23.02 38.74 -1.47
CA LEU A 108 22.29 37.99 -0.42
C LEU A 108 21.08 37.24 -0.98
N LEU A 109 20.31 37.86 -1.88
CA LEU A 109 19.17 37.23 -2.53
C LEU A 109 19.62 36.05 -3.41
N GLY A 110 20.70 36.22 -4.17
CA GLY A 110 21.28 35.13 -4.96
C GLY A 110 21.72 33.93 -4.10
N GLU A 111 22.31 34.19 -2.93
CA GLU A 111 22.68 33.12 -2.00
C GLU A 111 21.46 32.47 -1.33
N ALA A 112 20.42 33.24 -1.01
CA ALA A 112 19.16 32.70 -0.49
C ALA A 112 18.47 31.79 -1.51
N ASP A 113 18.42 32.20 -2.78
CA ASP A 113 17.85 31.40 -3.87
C ASP A 113 18.64 30.11 -4.10
N ARG A 114 19.97 30.19 -4.05
CA ARG A 114 20.86 29.03 -4.11
C ARG A 114 20.59 28.04 -2.96
N LEU A 115 20.48 28.52 -1.72
CA LEU A 115 20.21 27.68 -0.56
C LEU A 115 18.83 27.01 -0.65
N ARG A 116 17.79 27.74 -1.07
CA ARG A 116 16.45 27.18 -1.31
C ARG A 116 16.49 26.09 -2.39
N TRP A 117 17.24 26.33 -3.47
CA TRP A 117 17.40 25.34 -4.53
C TRP A 117 18.12 24.09 -4.01
N MET A 118 19.21 24.24 -3.26
CA MET A 118 19.95 23.11 -2.67
C MET A 118 19.08 22.27 -1.73
N ASP A 119 18.27 22.93 -0.88
CA ASP A 119 17.30 22.24 0.01
C ASP A 119 16.29 21.44 -0.82
N SER A 120 15.73 22.04 -1.87
CA SER A 120 14.77 21.36 -2.75
C SER A 120 15.38 20.13 -3.43
N GLN A 121 16.61 20.21 -3.92
CA GLN A 121 17.29 19.06 -4.55
C GLN A 121 17.62 17.97 -3.52
N SER A 122 18.02 18.36 -2.31
CA SER A 122 18.27 17.41 -1.22
C SER A 122 17.00 16.64 -0.87
N ARG A 123 15.88 17.34 -0.69
CA ARG A 123 14.56 16.72 -0.43
C ARG A 123 14.13 15.81 -1.56
N ARG A 124 14.35 16.19 -2.82
CA ARG A 124 14.04 15.35 -4.00
C ARG A 124 14.87 14.08 -4.02
N ARG A 125 16.17 14.16 -3.74
CA ARG A 125 17.05 12.97 -3.65
C ARG A 125 16.64 12.07 -2.50
N GLN A 126 16.33 12.67 -1.34
CA GLN A 126 15.86 11.91 -0.19
C GLN A 126 14.54 11.19 -0.52
N ALA A 127 13.56 11.88 -1.10
CA ALA A 127 12.30 11.28 -1.54
C ALA A 127 12.51 10.19 -2.61
N TYR A 128 13.49 10.34 -3.49
CA TYR A 128 13.86 9.32 -4.48
C TYR A 128 14.44 8.06 -3.82
N LEU A 129 15.40 8.22 -2.90
CA LEU A 129 15.97 7.11 -2.12
C LEU A 129 14.93 6.44 -1.22
N GLU A 130 14.01 7.23 -0.66
CA GLU A 130 12.86 6.72 0.08
C GLU A 130 11.91 5.95 -0.86
N GLY A 131 11.71 6.41 -2.09
CA GLY A 131 10.87 5.73 -3.08
C GLY A 131 11.45 4.39 -3.57
N LEU A 132 12.78 4.25 -3.57
CA LEU A 132 13.44 2.97 -3.87
C LEU A 132 13.09 1.84 -2.88
N ALA A 133 12.54 2.17 -1.70
CA ALA A 133 12.18 1.21 -0.66
C ALA A 133 10.66 1.23 -0.39
N GLU A 134 9.86 0.97 -1.40
CA GLU A 134 8.39 0.91 -1.30
C GLU A 134 7.77 -0.47 -1.44
N ARG A 135 8.59 -1.45 -1.81
CA ARG A 135 8.18 -2.85 -1.81
C ARG A 135 8.49 -3.46 -0.45
N ASP A 136 7.70 -4.44 -0.08
CA ASP A 136 8.00 -5.26 1.08
C ASP A 136 9.18 -6.19 0.77
N ALA A 137 10.03 -6.47 1.76
CA ALA A 137 11.22 -7.28 1.58
C ALA A 137 10.93 -8.79 1.53
N VAL A 138 9.78 -9.23 2.05
CA VAL A 138 9.42 -10.65 2.19
C VAL A 138 8.44 -11.08 1.11
N VAL A 139 7.52 -10.19 0.71
CA VAL A 139 6.41 -10.50 -0.19
C VAL A 139 6.37 -9.55 -1.40
N PRO A 140 5.81 -9.99 -2.55
CA PRO A 140 5.66 -9.15 -3.74
C PRO A 140 4.48 -8.17 -3.61
N ALA A 141 4.48 -7.36 -2.55
CA ALA A 141 3.50 -6.31 -2.28
C ALA A 141 4.21 -4.97 -2.02
N PHE A 142 3.46 -3.88 -2.03
CA PHE A 142 3.95 -2.64 -1.45
C PHE A 142 4.14 -2.81 0.06
N ASN A 143 5.11 -2.12 0.64
CA ASN A 143 5.10 -1.88 2.07
C ASN A 143 4.10 -0.76 2.40
N ARG A 144 3.85 -0.51 3.70
CA ARG A 144 2.90 0.53 4.13
C ARG A 144 3.13 1.88 3.44
N ARG A 145 4.38 2.35 3.35
CA ARG A 145 4.70 3.64 2.74
C ARG A 145 4.35 3.67 1.25
N GLY A 146 4.74 2.62 0.51
CA GLY A 146 4.42 2.51 -0.92
C GLY A 146 2.92 2.47 -1.16
N PHE A 147 2.18 1.70 -0.36
CA PHE A 147 0.73 1.60 -0.49
C PHE A 147 0.01 2.93 -0.22
N ILE A 148 0.40 3.65 0.84
CA ILE A 148 -0.18 4.96 1.14
C ILE A 148 0.03 5.94 -0.02
N ARG A 149 1.21 5.92 -0.65
CA ARG A 149 1.49 6.79 -1.78
C ARG A 149 0.62 6.45 -3.01
N GLU A 150 0.44 5.17 -3.32
CA GLU A 150 -0.47 4.75 -4.40
C GLU A 150 -1.91 5.20 -4.13
N LEU A 151 -2.36 5.10 -2.87
CA LEU A 151 -3.67 5.59 -2.45
C LEU A 151 -3.78 7.12 -2.59
N GLU A 152 -2.80 7.88 -2.11
CA GLU A 152 -2.75 9.33 -2.29
C GLU A 152 -2.76 9.74 -3.77
N GLY A 153 -2.03 8.99 -4.60
CA GLY A 153 -2.02 9.17 -6.05
C GLY A 153 -3.42 9.05 -6.64
N LEU A 154 -4.15 7.97 -6.31
CA LEU A 154 -5.52 7.77 -6.77
C LEU A 154 -6.45 8.89 -6.30
N LEU A 155 -6.39 9.26 -5.02
CA LEU A 155 -7.24 10.28 -4.41
C LEU A 155 -6.99 11.70 -4.98
N SER A 156 -5.75 11.98 -5.40
CA SER A 156 -5.33 13.28 -5.95
C SER A 156 -5.81 13.52 -7.39
N THR A 157 -6.11 12.47 -8.17
CA THR A 157 -6.55 12.62 -9.57
C THR A 157 -7.94 13.21 -9.74
N GLY A 158 -8.71 13.37 -8.64
CA GLY A 158 -10.09 13.88 -8.66
C GLY A 158 -11.13 12.92 -9.29
N HIS A 159 -10.66 11.85 -9.94
CA HIS A 159 -11.47 10.80 -10.57
C HIS A 159 -11.31 9.44 -9.88
N GLY A 160 -10.50 9.39 -8.81
CA GLY A 160 -10.25 8.20 -8.02
C GLY A 160 -11.49 7.77 -7.26
N SER A 161 -12.35 6.99 -7.90
CA SER A 161 -13.37 6.20 -7.23
C SER A 161 -12.86 4.77 -7.05
N GLY A 162 -13.30 4.11 -5.99
CA GLY A 162 -12.90 2.74 -5.70
C GLY A 162 -13.23 2.34 -4.27
N THR A 163 -12.86 1.12 -3.94
CA THR A 163 -13.03 0.59 -2.58
C THR A 163 -11.67 0.23 -2.01
N LEU A 164 -11.32 0.84 -0.88
CA LEU A 164 -10.20 0.42 -0.06
C LEU A 164 -10.63 -0.73 0.84
N VAL A 165 -9.83 -1.79 0.88
CA VAL A 165 -10.06 -2.95 1.73
C VAL A 165 -8.87 -3.13 2.66
N LEU A 166 -9.12 -3.23 3.96
CA LEU A 166 -8.14 -3.72 4.93
C LEU A 166 -8.47 -5.15 5.32
N LEU A 167 -7.47 -6.02 5.26
CA LEU A 167 -7.58 -7.45 5.46
C LEU A 167 -6.60 -7.89 6.55
N HIS A 168 -7.11 -8.49 7.61
CA HIS A 168 -6.27 -9.10 8.65
C HIS A 168 -6.29 -10.61 8.53
N VAL A 169 -5.11 -11.23 8.50
CA VAL A 169 -4.97 -12.68 8.46
C VAL A 169 -4.59 -13.19 9.86
N ALA A 170 -5.51 -13.87 10.51
CA ALA A 170 -5.27 -14.46 11.82
C ALA A 170 -4.49 -15.79 11.70
N GLY A 171 -3.65 -16.07 12.70
CA GLY A 171 -2.89 -17.31 12.81
C GLY A 171 -1.44 -17.24 12.35
N ILE A 172 -1.06 -16.25 11.53
CA ILE A 172 0.34 -16.11 11.05
C ILE A 172 1.32 -15.87 12.21
N GLU A 173 0.97 -15.03 13.19
CA GLU A 173 1.84 -14.77 14.33
C GLU A 173 1.97 -16.01 15.24
N SER A 174 0.89 -16.76 15.45
CA SER A 174 0.93 -18.03 16.20
C SER A 174 1.82 -19.06 15.49
N LEU A 175 1.70 -19.16 14.16
CA LEU A 175 2.56 -20.00 13.33
C LEU A 175 4.03 -19.58 13.46
N ARG A 176 4.31 -18.27 13.39
CA ARG A 176 5.67 -17.73 13.57
C ARG A 176 6.26 -18.09 14.93
N GLN A 177 5.47 -17.96 16.00
CA GLN A 177 5.90 -18.28 17.35
C GLN A 177 6.15 -19.77 17.57
N SER A 178 5.34 -20.64 16.92
CA SER A 178 5.42 -22.09 17.10
C SER A 178 6.41 -22.78 16.16
N GLN A 179 6.60 -22.28 14.94
CA GLN A 179 7.38 -22.94 13.88
C GLN A 179 8.47 -22.04 13.27
N GLY A 180 8.69 -20.86 13.86
CA GLY A 180 9.78 -19.94 13.54
C GLY A 180 9.46 -18.91 12.45
N LEU A 181 10.39 -17.97 12.27
CA LEU A 181 10.23 -16.83 11.36
C LEU A 181 9.94 -17.26 9.91
N ALA A 182 10.64 -18.28 9.43
CA ALA A 182 10.48 -18.78 8.06
C ALA A 182 9.07 -19.32 7.78
N ALA A 183 8.39 -19.92 8.77
CA ALA A 183 7.02 -20.39 8.62
C ALA A 183 6.05 -19.22 8.45
N GLY A 184 6.24 -18.16 9.26
CA GLY A 184 5.48 -16.92 9.14
C GLY A 184 5.69 -16.24 7.79
N ASP A 185 6.93 -16.13 7.32
CA ASP A 185 7.27 -15.55 6.01
C ASP A 185 6.68 -16.38 4.86
N GLY A 186 6.72 -17.72 4.98
CA GLY A 186 6.07 -18.63 4.04
C GLY A 186 4.56 -18.40 3.96
N ALA A 187 3.89 -18.26 5.11
CA ALA A 187 2.47 -17.96 5.18
C ALA A 187 2.13 -16.59 4.57
N LEU A 188 2.93 -15.55 4.86
CA LEU A 188 2.77 -14.22 4.25
C LEU A 188 2.91 -14.27 2.73
N ARG A 189 3.92 -14.99 2.21
CA ARG A 189 4.12 -15.18 0.76
C ARG A 189 2.96 -15.92 0.12
N HIS A 190 2.48 -16.99 0.76
CA HIS A 190 1.35 -17.77 0.30
C HIS A 190 0.09 -16.89 0.16
N VAL A 191 -0.29 -16.16 1.21
CA VAL A 191 -1.44 -15.25 1.17
C VAL A 191 -1.25 -14.15 0.13
N THR A 192 -0.07 -13.53 0.07
CA THR A 192 0.21 -12.45 -0.89
C THR A 192 0.10 -12.94 -2.34
N ALA A 193 0.57 -14.14 -2.64
CA ALA A 193 0.45 -14.73 -3.98
C ALA A 193 -1.02 -14.88 -4.41
N HIS A 194 -1.90 -15.27 -3.50
CA HIS A 194 -3.34 -15.34 -3.78
C HIS A 194 -3.97 -13.96 -3.97
N LEU A 195 -3.58 -12.97 -3.16
CA LEU A 195 -4.08 -11.59 -3.29
C LEU A 195 -3.66 -10.99 -4.64
N VAL A 196 -2.35 -11.01 -4.93
CA VAL A 196 -1.80 -10.42 -6.17
C VAL A 196 -2.28 -11.18 -7.40
N GLY A 197 -2.31 -12.53 -7.36
CA GLY A 197 -2.75 -13.33 -8.50
C GLY A 197 -4.24 -13.22 -8.81
N ALA A 198 -5.06 -12.76 -7.86
CA ALA A 198 -6.49 -12.55 -8.09
C ALA A 198 -6.83 -11.13 -8.55
N LEU A 199 -5.95 -10.15 -8.33
CA LEU A 199 -6.19 -8.74 -8.61
C LEU A 199 -5.54 -8.29 -9.93
N ARG A 200 -5.98 -7.15 -10.45
CA ARG A 200 -5.38 -6.55 -11.64
C ARG A 200 -4.03 -5.93 -11.27
N SER A 201 -3.16 -5.75 -12.25
CA SER A 201 -1.90 -5.02 -12.05
C SER A 201 -2.12 -3.56 -11.61
N SER A 202 -3.29 -2.99 -11.92
CA SER A 202 -3.73 -1.65 -11.52
C SER A 202 -4.32 -1.56 -10.12
N ASP A 203 -4.44 -2.68 -9.39
CA ASP A 203 -5.03 -2.73 -8.05
C ASP A 203 -3.92 -3.01 -7.02
N PRO A 204 -3.30 -1.98 -6.43
CA PRO A 204 -2.22 -2.14 -5.46
C PRO A 204 -2.59 -3.05 -4.29
N VAL A 205 -1.64 -3.92 -3.91
CA VAL A 205 -1.66 -4.70 -2.68
C VAL A 205 -0.51 -4.22 -1.79
N GLY A 206 -0.80 -3.92 -0.53
CA GLY A 206 0.18 -3.49 0.46
C GLY A 206 0.19 -4.38 1.70
N LEU A 207 1.38 -4.71 2.23
CA LEU A 207 1.55 -5.23 3.59
C LEU A 207 1.69 -4.02 4.53
N MET A 208 0.67 -3.79 5.35
CA MET A 208 0.60 -2.65 6.26
C MET A 208 1.39 -2.87 7.54
N GLY A 209 1.57 -4.13 7.93
CA GLY A 209 2.38 -4.56 9.06
C GLY A 209 1.88 -5.89 9.64
N GLY A 210 2.80 -6.70 10.16
CA GLY A 210 2.44 -8.00 10.76
C GLY A 210 1.78 -8.94 9.75
N SER A 211 0.45 -9.10 9.85
CA SER A 211 -0.40 -9.87 8.93
C SER A 211 -1.57 -9.05 8.37
N ASP A 212 -1.47 -7.72 8.43
CA ASP A 212 -2.45 -6.78 7.88
C ASP A 212 -2.09 -6.39 6.46
N PHE A 213 -3.02 -6.60 5.54
CA PHE A 213 -2.93 -6.24 4.13
C PHE A 213 -3.92 -5.12 3.79
N ALA A 214 -3.55 -4.30 2.81
CA ALA A 214 -4.42 -3.33 2.18
C ALA A 214 -4.55 -3.62 0.69
N LEU A 215 -5.77 -3.48 0.16
CA LEU A 215 -6.10 -3.69 -1.25
C LEU A 215 -6.78 -2.43 -1.75
N LEU A 216 -6.31 -1.87 -2.86
CA LEU A 216 -6.92 -0.72 -3.50
C LEU A 216 -7.62 -1.18 -4.79
N LEU A 217 -8.95 -1.30 -4.74
CA LEU A 217 -9.76 -1.75 -5.87
C LEU A 217 -10.28 -0.54 -6.66
N SER A 218 -9.48 -0.11 -7.63
CA SER A 218 -9.73 1.09 -8.43
C SER A 218 -10.98 0.91 -9.29
N GLY A 219 -11.86 1.92 -9.30
CA GLY A 219 -13.11 1.90 -10.07
C GLY A 219 -14.09 0.78 -9.66
N THR A 220 -13.91 0.18 -8.48
CA THR A 220 -14.72 -0.94 -8.00
C THR A 220 -15.65 -0.48 -6.88
N GLU A 221 -16.95 -0.66 -7.09
CA GLU A 221 -17.97 -0.36 -6.07
C GLU A 221 -17.99 -1.39 -4.93
N LEU A 222 -18.51 -0.98 -3.77
CA LEU A 222 -18.50 -1.79 -2.55
C LEU A 222 -19.09 -3.22 -2.72
N PRO A 223 -20.22 -3.45 -3.41
CA PRO A 223 -20.75 -4.80 -3.59
C PRO A 223 -19.77 -5.69 -4.37
N ALA A 224 -19.24 -5.19 -5.49
CA ALA A 224 -18.27 -5.92 -6.32
C ALA A 224 -16.94 -6.16 -5.57
N ALA A 225 -16.50 -5.20 -4.77
CA ALA A 225 -15.33 -5.35 -3.91
C ALA A 225 -15.52 -6.48 -2.88
N ARG A 226 -16.70 -6.54 -2.24
CA ARG A 226 -17.03 -7.62 -1.28
C ARG A 226 -17.06 -8.99 -1.94
N ASP A 227 -17.69 -9.10 -3.10
CA ASP A 227 -17.72 -10.37 -3.86
C ASP A 227 -16.30 -10.80 -4.25
N LYS A 228 -15.49 -9.87 -4.76
CA LYS A 228 -14.10 -10.13 -5.12
C LYS A 228 -13.27 -10.61 -3.94
N VAL A 229 -13.39 -9.94 -2.79
CA VAL A 229 -12.64 -10.30 -1.57
C VAL A 229 -13.11 -11.65 -1.03
N ARG A 230 -14.42 -11.95 -1.07
CA ARG A 230 -14.97 -13.27 -0.71
C ARG A 230 -14.35 -14.36 -1.58
N ASP A 231 -14.34 -14.18 -2.90
CA ASP A 231 -13.76 -15.16 -3.83
C ASP A 231 -12.27 -15.41 -3.54
N ILE A 232 -11.52 -14.36 -3.18
CA ILE A 232 -10.11 -14.47 -2.80
C ILE A 232 -9.96 -15.27 -1.50
N MET A 233 -10.75 -14.96 -0.48
CA MET A 233 -10.73 -15.68 0.80
C MET A 233 -11.07 -17.16 0.63
N GLU A 234 -12.07 -17.47 -0.22
CA GLU A 234 -12.43 -18.85 -0.54
C GLU A 234 -11.29 -19.59 -1.23
N ARG A 235 -10.60 -18.96 -2.19
CA ARG A 235 -9.44 -19.55 -2.87
C ARG A 235 -8.29 -19.85 -1.93
N ILE A 236 -7.98 -18.93 -1.01
CA ILE A 236 -6.95 -19.14 0.02
C ILE A 236 -7.30 -20.36 0.89
N ASN A 237 -8.58 -20.53 1.25
CA ASN A 237 -9.01 -21.66 2.06
C ASN A 237 -9.10 -22.99 1.29
N GLN A 238 -9.35 -22.95 -0.02
CA GLN A 238 -9.35 -24.13 -0.90
C GLN A 238 -7.94 -24.63 -1.24
N GLN A 239 -6.93 -23.76 -1.14
CA GLN A 239 -5.53 -24.09 -1.37
C GLN A 239 -4.75 -23.81 -0.09
N PRO A 240 -4.86 -24.68 0.94
CA PRO A 240 -4.32 -24.38 2.25
C PRO A 240 -2.78 -24.30 2.24
N PHE A 241 -2.23 -23.60 3.21
CA PHE A 241 -0.80 -23.47 3.37
C PHE A 241 -0.22 -24.72 4.01
N TYR A 242 0.74 -25.37 3.35
CA TYR A 242 1.46 -26.53 3.88
C TYR A 242 2.82 -26.10 4.42
N TRP A 243 3.14 -26.49 5.65
CA TRP A 243 4.45 -26.26 6.23
C TRP A 243 4.91 -27.46 7.05
N GLN A 244 6.09 -28.00 6.74
CA GLN A 244 6.66 -29.19 7.40
C GLN A 244 5.71 -30.40 7.49
N GLY A 245 4.79 -30.53 6.52
CA GLY A 245 3.81 -31.61 6.47
C GLY A 245 2.48 -31.31 7.18
N ASP A 246 2.40 -30.21 7.91
CA ASP A 246 1.17 -29.74 8.55
C ASP A 246 0.39 -28.80 7.63
N VAL A 247 -0.93 -28.84 7.77
CA VAL A 247 -1.87 -27.97 7.04
C VAL A 247 -2.28 -26.81 7.93
N HIS A 248 -2.14 -25.59 7.42
CA HIS A 248 -2.54 -24.36 8.10
C HIS A 248 -3.63 -23.65 7.31
N ALA A 249 -4.78 -23.45 7.96
CA ALA A 249 -5.85 -22.61 7.47
C ALA A 249 -5.82 -21.25 8.17
N PHE A 250 -6.24 -20.21 7.46
CA PHE A 250 -6.25 -18.85 7.98
C PHE A 250 -7.66 -18.29 8.04
N ALA A 251 -8.00 -17.63 9.14
CA ALA A 251 -9.20 -16.82 9.21
C ALA A 251 -8.87 -15.39 8.75
N LEU A 252 -9.69 -14.84 7.85
CA LEU A 252 -9.47 -13.51 7.30
C LEU A 252 -10.61 -12.57 7.71
N PHE A 253 -10.25 -11.35 8.08
CA PHE A 253 -11.19 -10.32 8.51
C PHE A 253 -11.03 -9.07 7.64
N SER A 254 -12.08 -8.66 6.94
CA SER A 254 -12.05 -7.53 6.01
C SER A 254 -12.87 -6.34 6.51
N GLY A 255 -12.31 -5.13 6.42
CA GLY A 255 -13.02 -3.87 6.50
C GLY A 255 -12.96 -3.13 5.17
N TYR A 256 -13.99 -2.38 4.86
CA TYR A 256 -14.16 -1.71 3.57
C TYR A 256 -14.42 -0.23 3.78
N HIS A 257 -13.84 0.60 2.93
CA HIS A 257 -14.13 2.03 2.85
C HIS A 257 -14.28 2.43 1.38
N VAL A 258 -15.38 3.12 1.06
CA VAL A 258 -15.61 3.66 -0.28
C VAL A 258 -14.86 4.98 -0.37
N LEU A 259 -13.95 5.07 -1.32
CA LEU A 259 -13.07 6.22 -1.47
C LEU A 259 -13.83 7.41 -2.04
N GLN A 260 -13.56 8.59 -1.49
CA GLN A 260 -14.07 9.86 -2.01
C GLN A 260 -12.93 10.69 -2.61
N PRO A 261 -13.13 11.34 -3.78
CA PRO A 261 -12.12 12.21 -4.36
C PRO A 261 -11.65 13.29 -3.39
N GLY A 262 -10.33 13.48 -3.28
CA GLY A 262 -9.74 14.48 -2.40
C GLY A 262 -9.81 14.15 -0.89
N GLU A 263 -10.28 12.96 -0.49
CA GLU A 263 -10.18 12.54 0.91
C GLU A 263 -8.72 12.31 1.33
N ASN A 264 -8.45 12.36 2.63
CA ASN A 264 -7.13 12.07 3.16
C ASN A 264 -6.90 10.55 3.27
N ALA A 265 -5.77 10.07 2.72
CA ALA A 265 -5.43 8.65 2.66
C ALA A 265 -5.37 7.96 4.03
N GLU A 266 -4.74 8.57 5.03
CA GLU A 266 -4.67 8.01 6.39
C GLU A 266 -6.06 7.93 7.04
N SER A 267 -6.94 8.90 6.77
CA SER A 267 -8.32 8.89 7.25
C SER A 267 -9.13 7.77 6.61
N ALA A 268 -8.93 7.50 5.32
CA ALA A 268 -9.53 6.39 4.58
C ALA A 268 -9.10 5.03 5.15
N VAL A 269 -7.80 4.86 5.40
CA VAL A 269 -7.24 3.66 6.04
C VAL A 269 -7.82 3.48 7.44
N ALA A 270 -7.89 4.54 8.24
CA ALA A 270 -8.49 4.48 9.57
C ALA A 270 -9.98 4.11 9.52
N ALA A 271 -10.74 4.58 8.53
CA ALA A 271 -12.15 4.22 8.34
C ALA A 271 -12.32 2.74 7.98
N ALA A 272 -11.53 2.23 7.02
CA ALA A 272 -11.50 0.81 6.69
C ALA A 272 -11.12 -0.06 7.91
N ASP A 273 -10.20 0.41 8.74
CA ASP A 273 -9.73 -0.34 9.93
C ASP A 273 -10.79 -0.36 11.04
N ARG A 274 -11.53 0.73 11.23
CA ARG A 274 -12.70 0.76 12.11
C ARG A 274 -13.76 -0.22 11.64
N ALA A 275 -14.08 -0.22 10.34
CA ALA A 275 -15.04 -1.14 9.75
C ALA A 275 -14.62 -2.61 9.95
N ARG A 276 -13.33 -2.92 9.76
CA ARG A 276 -12.76 -4.26 9.97
C ARG A 276 -12.93 -4.75 11.42
N ARG A 277 -12.76 -3.84 12.39
CA ARG A 277 -12.89 -4.14 13.83
C ARG A 277 -14.34 -4.15 14.32
N GLY A 278 -15.31 -3.80 13.48
CA GLY A 278 -16.72 -3.72 13.86
C GLY A 278 -17.06 -2.55 14.79
N LEU A 279 -16.25 -1.48 14.80
CA LEU A 279 -16.54 -0.28 15.58
C LEU A 279 -17.61 0.57 14.88
N PRO A 280 -18.63 1.10 15.59
CA PRO A 280 -19.62 1.99 15.00
C PRO A 280 -18.96 3.27 14.46
N GLY A 281 -19.45 3.74 13.31
CA GLY A 281 -18.99 4.94 12.61
C GLY A 281 -19.56 6.23 13.17
#